data_AF-A0A2T6C4Y4-F1
#
_entry.id   AF-A0A2T6C4Y4-F1
#
_cell.length_a   1.000
_cell.length_b   1.000
_cell.length_c   1.000
_cell.angle_alpha   90.00
_cell.angle_beta   90.00
_cell.angle_gamma   90.00
#
_symmetry.space_group_name_H-M   'P 1'
#
loop_
_entity.id
_entity.type
_entity.pdbx_description
1 polymer ?
#
loop_
_entity_poly.entity_id
_entity_poly.type
_entity_poly.pdbx_seq_one_letter_code
_entity_poly.pdbx_strand_id
1 'polypeptide(L)'
;MDSDQFTPRFPFADWPNPDVPAVAAGVYAIWKDNELIYCGMSGREIDSKGKAAPKKYGLVTRLNSHASGRLSGDQFCVYVANRFVIPSLKAEELPLFASGSLTLDARTKTFIHDHLDYAYALVETAAAAYELERAARRGDVFGTQPYLNPL
;
A
#
# COMPACT_ATOMS: atom_id res chain seq x y z
N MET A 1 -17.84 6.04 9.53
CA MET A 1 -16.99 6.95 8.72
C MET A 1 -17.30 6.64 7.28
N ASP A 2 -17.33 7.65 6.40
CA ASP A 2 -17.70 7.43 5.00
C ASP A 2 -16.48 7.13 4.14
N SER A 3 -16.64 6.30 3.10
CA SER A 3 -15.64 6.09 2.05
C SER A 3 -15.43 7.33 1.19
N ASP A 4 -16.37 8.27 1.20
CA ASP A 4 -16.35 9.51 0.40
C ASP A 4 -15.15 10.43 0.67
N GLN A 5 -14.45 10.24 1.78
CA GLN A 5 -13.21 10.98 2.08
C GLN A 5 -11.98 10.45 1.33
N PHE A 6 -12.07 9.26 0.71
CA PHE A 6 -11.00 8.71 -0.11
C PHE A 6 -11.12 9.23 -1.55
N THR A 7 -9.98 9.37 -2.21
CA THR A 7 -9.93 9.60 -3.65
C THR A 7 -10.62 8.46 -4.42
N PRO A 8 -10.90 8.66 -5.72
CA PRO A 8 -11.03 7.54 -6.64
C PRO A 8 -9.82 6.60 -6.55
N ARG A 9 -10.00 5.37 -7.04
CA ARG A 9 -8.92 4.40 -7.13
C ARG A 9 -7.97 4.76 -8.27
N PHE A 10 -6.68 4.57 -8.03
CA PHE A 10 -5.60 4.69 -8.99
C PHE A 10 -4.90 3.34 -9.13
N PRO A 11 -4.59 2.88 -10.35
CA PRO A 11 -3.85 1.65 -10.54
C PRO A 11 -2.39 1.85 -10.16
N PHE A 12 -1.77 0.81 -9.57
CA PHE A 12 -0.32 0.83 -9.33
C PHE A 12 0.48 0.80 -10.63
N ALA A 13 -0.10 0.30 -11.74
CA ALA A 13 0.49 0.36 -13.08
C ALA A 13 0.89 1.80 -13.49
N ASP A 14 0.14 2.80 -13.03
CA ASP A 14 0.37 4.22 -13.34
C ASP A 14 1.29 4.90 -12.32
N TRP A 15 1.91 4.14 -11.39
CA TRP A 15 2.86 4.69 -10.44
C TRP A 15 4.18 5.10 -11.14
N PRO A 16 4.73 6.31 -10.88
CA PRO A 16 4.35 7.27 -9.85
C PRO A 16 3.17 8.17 -10.23
N ASN A 17 2.25 8.36 -9.27
CA ASN A 17 1.10 9.24 -9.42
C ASN A 17 1.44 10.68 -8.95
N PRO A 18 1.37 11.70 -9.84
CA PRO A 18 1.66 13.10 -9.50
C PRO A 18 0.61 13.76 -8.58
N ASP A 19 -0.60 13.21 -8.50
CA ASP A 19 -1.67 13.74 -7.65
C ASP A 19 -1.43 13.46 -6.17
N VAL A 20 -0.61 12.43 -5.85
CA VAL A 20 -0.23 12.15 -4.47
C VAL A 20 0.72 13.25 -3.97
N PRO A 21 0.35 14.03 -2.95
CA PRO A 21 1.18 15.13 -2.51
C PRO A 21 2.57 14.68 -2.07
N ALA A 22 3.59 15.49 -2.38
CA ALA A 22 4.97 15.18 -2.01
C ALA A 22 5.15 15.02 -0.49
N VAL A 23 4.38 15.76 0.32
CA VAL A 23 4.38 15.67 1.77
C VAL A 23 2.93 15.64 2.25
N ALA A 24 2.48 14.49 2.76
CA ALA A 24 1.13 14.35 3.29
C ALA A 24 1.01 13.20 4.30
N ALA A 25 0.29 13.44 5.39
CA ALA A 25 -0.23 12.39 6.26
C ALA A 25 -1.58 11.92 5.72
N GLY A 26 -1.89 10.65 5.97
CA GLY A 26 -3.12 10.08 5.47
C GLY A 26 -3.22 8.58 5.67
N VAL A 27 -4.36 8.08 5.21
CA VAL A 27 -4.69 6.65 5.17
C VAL A 27 -4.84 6.24 3.72
N TYR A 28 -4.36 5.06 3.38
CA TYR A 28 -4.54 4.44 2.08
C TYR A 28 -5.22 3.09 2.25
N ALA A 29 -5.94 2.72 1.20
CA ALA A 29 -6.55 1.41 1.06
C ALA A 29 -6.19 0.85 -0.31
N ILE A 30 -6.02 -0.47 -0.38
CA ILE A 30 -5.54 -1.19 -1.55
C ILE A 30 -6.52 -2.31 -1.86
N TRP A 31 -6.85 -2.44 -3.13
CA TRP A 31 -7.75 -3.45 -3.64
C TRP A 31 -7.04 -4.35 -4.65
N LYS A 32 -7.48 -5.60 -4.69
CA LYS A 32 -7.28 -6.49 -5.83
C LYS A 32 -8.64 -6.68 -6.48
N ASP A 33 -8.82 -6.20 -7.71
CA ASP A 33 -10.13 -6.15 -8.36
C ASP A 33 -11.16 -5.42 -7.44
N ASN A 34 -12.21 -6.11 -7.00
CA ASN A 34 -13.23 -5.57 -6.09
C ASN A 34 -12.97 -5.90 -4.61
N GLU A 35 -11.97 -6.72 -4.28
CA GLU A 35 -11.68 -7.14 -2.91
C GLU A 35 -10.75 -6.14 -2.22
N LEU A 36 -11.17 -5.64 -1.05
CA LEU A 36 -10.30 -4.85 -0.19
C LEU A 36 -9.24 -5.77 0.42
N ILE A 37 -7.97 -5.52 0.14
CA ILE A 37 -6.89 -6.40 0.61
C ILE A 37 -6.05 -5.78 1.72
N TYR A 38 -5.88 -4.46 1.75
CA TYR A 38 -5.00 -3.83 2.75
C TYR A 38 -5.41 -2.39 3.06
N CYS A 39 -5.32 -1.98 4.32
CA CYS A 39 -5.41 -0.58 4.72
C CYS A 39 -4.22 -0.18 5.59
N GLY A 40 -3.68 1.02 5.41
CA GLY A 40 -2.60 1.50 6.24
C GLY A 40 -2.55 3.02 6.32
N MET A 41 -1.80 3.53 7.30
CA MET A 41 -1.54 4.97 7.43
C MET A 41 -0.08 5.34 7.12
N SER A 42 0.17 6.61 6.84
CA SER A 42 1.51 7.19 6.79
C SER A 42 1.50 8.65 7.29
N GLY A 43 2.68 9.17 7.64
CA GLY A 43 2.85 10.57 8.06
C GLY A 43 2.60 10.85 9.56
N ARG A 44 2.79 9.86 10.44
CA ARG A 44 2.62 9.99 11.92
C ARG A 44 3.40 11.14 12.58
N GLU A 45 4.44 11.65 11.92
CA GLU A 45 5.32 12.71 12.44
C GLU A 45 5.26 13.98 11.57
N ILE A 46 4.19 14.18 10.79
CA ILE A 46 4.10 15.36 9.92
C ILE A 46 4.12 16.66 10.75
N ASP A 47 3.49 16.63 11.93
CA ASP A 47 3.40 17.75 12.86
C ASP A 47 4.76 18.12 13.49
N SER A 48 5.65 17.13 13.67
CA SER A 48 6.94 17.33 14.32
C SER A 48 8.09 17.64 13.35
N LYS A 49 7.89 17.50 12.04
CA LYS A 49 8.96 17.67 11.04
C LYS A 49 9.18 19.10 10.54
N GLY A 50 8.25 20.03 10.80
CA GLY A 50 8.42 21.46 10.50
C GLY A 50 9.06 21.74 9.12
N LYS A 51 9.93 22.78 9.03
CA LYS A 51 10.69 23.11 7.81
C LYS A 51 11.83 22.11 7.47
N ALA A 52 12.05 21.10 8.29
CA ALA A 52 13.09 20.08 8.11
C ALA A 52 12.57 18.80 7.45
N ALA A 53 11.29 18.76 7.06
CA ALA A 53 10.72 17.62 6.36
C ALA A 53 11.48 17.35 5.04
N PRO A 54 11.83 16.08 4.75
CA PRO A 54 12.43 15.72 3.47
C PRO A 54 11.51 16.11 2.31
N LYS A 55 12.08 16.34 1.12
CA LYS A 55 11.34 16.76 -0.10
C LYS A 55 10.15 15.85 -0.43
N LYS A 56 10.18 14.60 0.02
CA LYS A 56 9.05 13.65 -0.02
C LYS A 56 8.87 13.00 1.34
N TYR A 57 7.65 12.96 1.86
CA TYR A 57 7.33 12.32 3.15
C TYR A 57 5.87 11.83 3.19
N GLY A 58 5.61 10.80 4.00
CA GLY A 58 4.25 10.34 4.26
C GLY A 58 3.69 9.43 3.16
N LEU A 59 2.47 9.69 2.69
CA LEU A 59 1.75 8.82 1.74
C LEU A 59 2.58 8.47 0.50
N VAL A 60 3.16 9.47 -0.18
CA VAL A 60 3.93 9.25 -1.41
C VAL A 60 5.11 8.29 -1.19
N THR A 61 5.79 8.40 -0.05
CA THR A 61 6.92 7.51 0.26
C THR A 61 6.46 6.11 0.62
N ARG A 62 5.30 5.97 1.27
CA ARG A 62 4.76 4.67 1.66
C ARG A 62 4.20 3.90 0.47
N LEU A 63 3.43 4.57 -0.37
CA LEU A 63 2.93 4.00 -1.63
C LEU A 63 4.08 3.67 -2.59
N ASN A 64 5.15 4.48 -2.63
CA ASN A 64 6.35 4.14 -3.40
C ASN A 64 7.04 2.87 -2.88
N SER A 65 7.06 2.67 -1.56
CA SER A 65 7.59 1.44 -0.95
C SER A 65 6.81 0.22 -1.43
N HIS A 66 5.47 0.30 -1.40
CA HIS A 66 4.59 -0.75 -1.93
C HIS A 66 4.82 -0.99 -3.42
N ALA A 67 4.78 0.07 -4.23
CA ALA A 67 4.99 0.01 -5.67
C ALA A 67 6.36 -0.55 -6.08
N SER A 68 7.35 -0.57 -5.17
CA SER A 68 8.65 -1.17 -5.45
C SER A 68 8.63 -2.70 -5.44
N GLY A 69 7.64 -3.32 -4.78
CA GLY A 69 7.56 -4.75 -4.56
C GLY A 69 8.62 -5.33 -3.62
N ARG A 70 9.48 -4.48 -3.01
CA ARG A 70 10.56 -4.93 -2.13
C ARG A 70 9.99 -5.52 -0.83
N LEU A 71 10.38 -6.74 -0.49
CA LEU A 71 9.94 -7.41 0.74
C LEU A 71 10.60 -6.82 2.00
N SER A 72 11.88 -6.44 1.91
CA SER A 72 12.61 -5.91 3.05
C SER A 72 12.06 -4.55 3.50
N GLY A 73 11.58 -4.49 4.76
CA GLY A 73 11.06 -3.27 5.37
C GLY A 73 9.61 -2.92 5.00
N ASP A 74 8.93 -3.76 4.21
CA ASP A 74 7.56 -3.51 3.77
C ASP A 74 6.63 -4.71 4.01
N GLN A 75 5.88 -4.64 5.11
CA GLN A 75 4.95 -5.68 5.51
C GLN A 75 3.86 -5.95 4.46
N PHE A 76 3.40 -4.93 3.72
CA PHE A 76 2.40 -5.12 2.68
C PHE A 76 2.98 -5.99 1.55
N CYS A 77 4.19 -5.69 1.08
CA CYS A 77 4.87 -6.51 0.06
C CYS A 77 5.09 -7.95 0.54
N VAL A 78 5.43 -8.16 1.81
CA VAL A 78 5.55 -9.51 2.39
C VAL A 78 4.22 -10.27 2.34
N TYR A 79 3.10 -9.61 2.66
CA TYR A 79 1.78 -10.22 2.58
C TYR A 79 1.37 -10.55 1.14
N VAL A 80 1.58 -9.62 0.20
CA VAL A 80 1.31 -9.87 -1.23
C VAL A 80 2.14 -11.06 -1.73
N ALA A 81 3.43 -11.08 -1.39
CA ALA A 81 4.33 -12.17 -1.78
C ALA A 81 3.82 -13.53 -1.24
N ASN A 82 3.52 -13.62 0.05
CA ASN A 82 3.14 -14.88 0.69
C ASN A 82 1.74 -15.37 0.31
N ARG A 83 0.79 -14.45 0.08
CA ARG A 83 -0.64 -14.79 -0.07
C ARG A 83 -1.11 -14.83 -1.52
N PHE A 84 -0.39 -14.19 -2.44
CA PHE A 84 -0.75 -14.15 -3.85
C PHE A 84 0.35 -14.63 -4.78
N VAL A 85 1.58 -14.14 -4.60
CA VAL A 85 2.69 -14.46 -5.53
C VAL A 85 3.16 -15.90 -5.37
N ILE A 86 3.61 -16.29 -4.18
CA ILE A 86 4.12 -17.65 -3.90
C ILE A 86 3.10 -18.73 -4.27
N PRO A 87 1.81 -18.62 -3.90
CA PRO A 87 0.80 -19.61 -4.29
C PRO A 87 0.57 -19.71 -5.81
N SER A 88 0.94 -18.68 -6.58
CA SER A 88 0.78 -18.64 -8.04
C SER A 88 2.03 -19.09 -8.82
N LEU A 89 3.14 -19.37 -8.13
CA LEU A 89 4.40 -19.76 -8.78
C LEU A 89 4.26 -21.10 -9.50
N LYS A 90 4.83 -21.15 -10.70
CA LYS A 90 4.94 -22.37 -11.48
C LYS A 90 6.27 -23.07 -11.21
N ALA A 91 6.27 -24.41 -11.32
CA ALA A 91 7.48 -25.21 -11.12
C ALA A 91 8.64 -24.79 -12.06
N GLU A 92 8.32 -24.34 -13.28
CA GLU A 92 9.27 -23.83 -14.27
C GLU A 92 9.99 -22.53 -13.84
N GLU A 93 9.45 -21.79 -12.88
CA GLU A 93 10.06 -20.56 -12.37
C GLU A 93 11.13 -20.84 -11.29
N LEU A 94 11.07 -21.98 -10.61
CA LEU A 94 11.96 -22.29 -9.47
C LEU A 94 13.46 -22.27 -9.84
N PRO A 95 13.89 -22.80 -11.00
CA PRO A 95 15.29 -22.68 -11.43
C PRO A 95 15.74 -21.22 -11.62
N LEU A 96 14.83 -20.32 -12.02
CA LEU A 96 15.14 -18.90 -12.22
C LEU A 96 15.35 -18.17 -10.89
N PHE A 97 14.62 -18.57 -9.84
CA PHE A 97 14.91 -18.11 -8.47
C PHE A 97 16.25 -18.63 -7.97
N ALA A 98 16.55 -19.92 -8.22
CA ALA A 98 17.82 -20.53 -7.82
C ALA A 98 19.03 -19.86 -8.50
N SER A 99 18.90 -19.45 -9.76
CA SER A 99 19.96 -18.72 -10.49
C SER A 99 20.04 -17.24 -10.15
N GLY A 100 19.04 -16.69 -9.44
CA GLY A 100 18.90 -15.24 -9.21
C GLY A 100 18.42 -14.44 -10.42
N SER A 101 18.08 -15.10 -11.53
CA SER A 101 17.49 -14.44 -12.72
C SER A 101 16.07 -13.94 -12.48
N LEU A 102 15.38 -14.51 -11.49
CA LEU A 102 14.10 -14.06 -10.98
C LEU A 102 14.19 -13.86 -9.47
N THR A 103 13.55 -12.80 -8.97
CA THR A 103 13.48 -12.53 -7.52
C THR A 103 12.03 -12.37 -7.07
N LEU A 104 11.79 -12.64 -5.79
CA LEU A 104 10.45 -12.53 -5.23
C LEU A 104 10.02 -11.05 -5.18
N ASP A 105 10.97 -10.14 -4.94
CA ASP A 105 10.78 -8.69 -5.07
C ASP A 105 10.27 -8.32 -6.48
N ALA A 106 10.90 -8.85 -7.54
CA ALA A 106 10.50 -8.57 -8.92
C ALA A 106 9.10 -9.12 -9.23
N ARG A 107 8.79 -10.37 -8.84
CA ARG A 107 7.45 -10.95 -9.04
C ARG A 107 6.38 -10.25 -8.22
N THR A 108 6.71 -9.81 -7.02
CA THR A 108 5.81 -9.02 -6.16
C THR A 108 5.53 -7.66 -6.77
N LYS A 109 6.56 -6.99 -7.30
CA LYS A 109 6.37 -5.74 -8.04
C LYS A 109 5.42 -5.93 -9.23
N THR A 110 5.67 -6.93 -10.07
CA THR A 110 4.80 -7.23 -11.22
C THR A 110 3.35 -7.46 -10.76
N PHE A 111 3.13 -8.30 -9.76
CA PHE A 111 1.79 -8.55 -9.23
C PHE A 111 1.09 -7.27 -8.74
N ILE A 112 1.82 -6.41 -8.02
CA ILE A 112 1.26 -5.15 -7.50
C ILE A 112 0.83 -4.24 -8.65
N HIS A 113 1.68 -4.09 -9.68
CA HIS A 113 1.39 -3.21 -10.82
C HIS A 113 0.27 -3.75 -11.71
N ASP A 114 0.20 -5.07 -11.90
CA ASP A 114 -0.75 -5.68 -12.82
C ASP A 114 -2.16 -5.86 -12.23
N HIS A 115 -2.30 -5.92 -10.91
CA HIS A 115 -3.54 -6.37 -10.28
C HIS A 115 -4.10 -5.46 -9.20
N LEU A 116 -3.33 -4.48 -8.73
CA LEU A 116 -3.70 -3.72 -7.55
C LEU A 116 -3.97 -2.25 -7.87
N ASP A 117 -5.01 -1.75 -7.23
CA ASP A 117 -5.36 -0.34 -7.19
C ASP A 117 -5.29 0.18 -5.76
N TYR A 118 -5.07 1.48 -5.60
CA TYR A 118 -5.10 2.14 -4.31
C TYR A 118 -5.96 3.41 -4.34
N ALA A 119 -6.51 3.75 -3.19
CA ALA A 119 -7.10 5.05 -2.92
C ALA A 119 -6.51 5.60 -1.62
N TYR A 120 -6.56 6.91 -1.43
CA TYR A 120 -6.06 7.54 -0.21
C TYR A 120 -6.96 8.66 0.27
N ALA A 121 -6.89 8.94 1.58
CA ALA A 121 -7.51 10.07 2.22
C ALA A 121 -6.42 10.88 2.93
N LEU A 122 -6.43 12.19 2.71
CA LEU A 122 -5.54 13.12 3.41
C LEU A 122 -6.12 13.43 4.80
N VAL A 123 -5.26 13.53 5.80
CA VAL A 123 -5.67 13.89 7.15
C VAL A 123 -4.67 14.86 7.76
N GLU A 124 -5.17 15.73 8.65
CA GLU A 124 -4.37 16.81 9.23
C GLU A 124 -3.51 16.35 10.41
N THR A 125 -3.91 15.29 11.13
CA THR A 125 -3.25 14.88 12.38
C THR A 125 -2.95 13.39 12.42
N ALA A 126 -1.90 13.02 13.17
CA ALA A 126 -1.55 11.63 13.40
C ALA A 126 -2.67 10.84 14.11
N ALA A 127 -3.43 11.49 15.00
CA ALA A 127 -4.57 10.87 15.69
C ALA A 127 -5.72 10.56 14.72
N ALA A 128 -6.06 11.51 13.84
CA ALA A 128 -7.07 11.28 12.80
C ALA A 128 -6.65 10.16 11.85
N ALA A 129 -5.37 10.13 11.46
CA ALA A 129 -4.82 9.05 10.64
C ALA A 129 -4.93 7.67 11.31
N TYR A 130 -4.66 7.60 12.61
CA TYR A 130 -4.76 6.36 13.38
C TYR A 130 -6.22 5.87 13.49
N GLU A 131 -7.14 6.75 13.88
CA GLU A 131 -8.55 6.36 14.01
C GLU A 131 -9.16 5.95 12.67
N LEU A 132 -8.81 6.65 11.58
CA LEU A 132 -9.28 6.31 10.24
C LEU A 132 -8.71 4.97 9.74
N GLU A 133 -7.41 4.71 9.94
CA GLU A 133 -6.81 3.40 9.61
C GLU A 133 -7.52 2.28 10.38
N ARG A 134 -7.75 2.50 11.68
CA ARG A 134 -8.37 1.49 12.54
C ARG A 134 -9.82 1.22 12.13
N ALA A 135 -10.57 2.25 11.78
CA ALA A 135 -11.93 2.14 11.24
C ALA A 135 -11.93 1.40 9.89
N ALA A 136 -11.01 1.73 8.99
CA ALA A 136 -10.89 1.05 7.70
C ALA A 136 -10.57 -0.44 7.86
N ARG A 137 -9.65 -0.79 8.76
CA ARG A 137 -9.27 -2.18 9.03
C ARG A 137 -10.35 -3.00 9.75
N ARG A 138 -11.24 -2.35 10.51
CA ARG A 138 -12.44 -3.01 11.09
C ARG A 138 -13.57 -3.18 10.07
N GLY A 139 -13.48 -2.51 8.92
CA GLY A 139 -14.53 -2.49 7.91
C GLY A 139 -15.58 -1.39 8.10
N ASP A 140 -15.40 -0.51 9.08
CA ASP A 140 -16.32 0.60 9.39
C ASP A 140 -16.38 1.67 8.27
N VAL A 141 -15.40 1.67 7.36
CA VAL A 141 -15.28 2.62 6.24
C VAL A 141 -15.78 2.03 4.93
N PHE A 142 -15.41 0.78 4.64
CA PHE A 142 -15.65 0.15 3.35
C PHE A 142 -16.69 -0.98 3.40
N GLY A 143 -17.34 -1.19 4.55
CA GLY A 143 -18.33 -2.25 4.76
C GLY A 143 -17.74 -3.67 4.81
N THR A 144 -16.42 -3.81 4.70
CA THR A 144 -15.70 -5.08 4.76
C THR A 144 -14.31 -4.88 5.35
N GLN A 145 -13.78 -5.91 5.98
CA GLN A 145 -12.40 -5.92 6.47
C GLN A 145 -11.42 -6.18 5.31
N PRO A 146 -10.20 -5.60 5.35
CA PRO A 146 -9.15 -5.93 4.41
C PRO A 146 -8.67 -7.37 4.62
N TYR A 147 -8.54 -8.13 3.54
CA TYR A 147 -8.16 -9.54 3.58
C TYR A 147 -6.79 -9.79 4.26
N LEU A 148 -5.78 -8.94 4.02
CA LEU A 148 -4.41 -9.18 4.50
C LEU A 148 -4.14 -8.62 5.90
N ASN A 149 -4.91 -7.64 6.38
CA ASN A 149 -4.65 -7.01 7.68
C ASN A 149 -5.91 -6.59 8.45
N PRO A 150 -6.86 -7.50 8.72
CA PRO A 150 -8.04 -7.20 9.51
C PRO A 150 -7.69 -6.75 10.94
N LEU A 151 -8.67 -6.18 11.65
CA LEU A 151 -8.61 -5.87 13.09
C LEU A 151 -9.72 -6.55 13.88
#